data_AF-A0A3D0S4Q0-F1
#
_entry.id   AF-A0A3D0S4Q0-F1
#
_cell.length_a   1.000
_cell.length_b   1.000
_cell.length_c   1.000
_cell.angle_alpha   90.00
_cell.angle_beta   90.00
_cell.angle_gamma   90.00
#
_symmetry.space_group_name_H-M   'P 1'
#
loop_
_entity.id
_entity.type
_entity.pdbx_description
1 polymer ?
#
loop_
_entity_poly.entity_id
_entity_poly.type
_entity_poly.pdbx_seq_one_letter_code
_entity_poly.pdbx_strand_id
1 'polypeptide(L)'
;MWTAVWSSWPEPERPAQPQKASATELLLARARHPSFSSAVAAELVRTLSRRELAHAWAETCAELEQPLPDRTRFHLVLLREQLLDRAEELGPRPFRRSAIRQLRRHRRPAG
;
A
#
# COMPACT_ATOMS: atom_id res chain seq x y z
N MET A 1 -55.68 19.13 -2.21
CA MET A 1 -55.04 17.79 -2.18
C MET A 1 -54.19 17.67 -3.43
N TRP A 2 -52.87 17.72 -3.31
CA TRP A 2 -51.92 17.56 -4.42
C TRP A 2 -51.26 16.18 -4.31
N THR A 3 -51.42 15.34 -5.33
CA THR A 3 -50.73 14.06 -5.45
C THR A 3 -49.35 14.26 -6.07
N ALA A 4 -48.35 13.68 -5.41
CA ALA A 4 -46.97 13.65 -5.81
C ALA A 4 -46.77 12.92 -7.14
N VAL A 5 -46.07 13.56 -8.09
CA VAL A 5 -45.36 12.90 -9.18
C VAL A 5 -43.98 13.54 -9.27
N TRP A 6 -43.08 13.03 -8.43
CA TRP A 6 -41.65 13.25 -8.57
C TRP A 6 -41.01 11.88 -8.66
N SER A 7 -40.85 11.40 -9.88
CA SER A 7 -40.10 10.18 -10.19
C SER A 7 -39.53 10.34 -11.58
N SER A 8 -38.31 9.82 -11.74
CA SER A 8 -37.48 9.82 -12.94
C SER A 8 -36.75 11.13 -13.26
N TRP A 9 -35.88 11.58 -12.35
CA TRP A 9 -34.58 12.03 -12.82
C TRP A 9 -33.65 10.81 -12.75
N PRO A 10 -33.05 10.36 -13.87
CA PRO A 10 -32.00 9.35 -13.79
C PRO A 10 -30.87 9.94 -12.97
N GLU A 11 -30.62 9.31 -11.82
CA GLU A 11 -29.46 9.59 -10.99
C GLU A 11 -28.25 9.47 -11.92
N PRO A 12 -27.48 10.55 -12.16
CA PRO A 12 -26.33 10.45 -13.04
C PRO A 12 -25.41 9.42 -12.41
N GLU A 13 -25.17 8.32 -13.13
CA GLU A 13 -24.18 7.32 -12.79
C GLU A 13 -22.94 8.08 -12.33
N ARG A 14 -22.65 7.99 -11.02
CA ARG A 14 -21.49 8.66 -10.45
C ARG A 14 -20.31 8.20 -11.30
N PRO A 15 -19.60 9.08 -12.01
CA PRO A 15 -18.48 8.67 -12.82
C PRO A 15 -17.56 7.90 -11.89
N ALA A 16 -17.26 6.64 -12.23
CA ALA A 16 -16.36 5.79 -11.49
C ALA A 16 -15.12 6.62 -11.19
N GLN A 17 -15.00 7.09 -9.93
CA GLN A 17 -13.87 7.91 -9.55
C GLN A 17 -12.65 7.07 -9.90
N PRO A 18 -11.71 7.56 -10.74
CA PRO A 18 -10.50 6.82 -11.00
C PRO A 18 -9.87 6.62 -9.63
N GLN A 19 -9.89 5.37 -9.16
CA GLN A 19 -9.33 5.00 -7.86
C GLN A 19 -7.87 5.38 -7.97
N LYS A 20 -7.52 6.55 -7.41
CA LYS A 20 -6.13 7.03 -7.40
C LYS A 20 -5.35 5.89 -6.76
N ALA A 21 -4.47 5.27 -7.55
CA ALA A 21 -3.66 4.15 -7.08
C ALA A 21 -3.08 4.54 -5.73
N SER A 22 -3.24 3.67 -4.74
CA SER A 22 -2.76 3.98 -3.40
C SER A 22 -1.26 4.27 -3.46
N ALA A 23 -0.75 5.17 -2.61
CA ALA A 23 0.68 5.46 -2.58
C ALA A 23 1.53 4.16 -2.47
N THR A 24 0.98 3.15 -1.79
CA THR A 24 1.56 1.81 -1.70
C THR A 24 1.61 1.04 -3.01
N GLU A 25 0.55 1.06 -3.81
CA GLU A 25 0.56 0.42 -5.14
C GLU A 25 1.60 1.05 -6.06
N LEU A 26 1.75 2.39 -6.01
CA LEU A 26 2.77 3.11 -6.77
C LEU A 26 4.19 2.75 -6.32
N LEU A 27 4.42 2.57 -5.02
CA LEU A 27 5.70 2.10 -4.47
C LEU A 27 6.07 0.71 -4.97
N LEU A 28 5.13 -0.23 -4.90
CA LEU A 28 5.34 -1.61 -5.33
C LEU A 28 5.55 -1.69 -6.85
N ALA A 29 4.76 -0.94 -7.62
CA ALA A 29 4.97 -0.81 -9.06
C ALA A 29 6.36 -0.26 -9.38
N ARG A 30 6.83 0.73 -8.61
CA ARG A 30 8.18 1.30 -8.79
C ARG A 30 9.28 0.33 -8.39
N ALA A 31 9.09 -0.49 -7.36
CA ALA A 31 10.03 -1.55 -6.98
C ALA A 31 10.22 -2.62 -8.08
N ARG A 32 9.20 -2.82 -8.92
CA ARG A 32 9.28 -3.72 -10.08
C ARG A 32 10.01 -3.10 -11.29
N HIS A 33 10.26 -1.80 -11.27
CA HIS A 33 10.93 -1.11 -12.37
C HIS A 33 12.45 -1.41 -12.39
N PRO A 34 13.08 -1.62 -13.56
CA PRO A 34 14.51 -1.92 -13.65
C PRO A 34 15.43 -0.82 -13.12
N SER A 35 14.99 0.44 -13.17
CA SER A 35 15.73 1.59 -12.64
C SER A 35 15.55 1.80 -11.12
N PHE A 36 14.91 0.85 -10.42
CA PHE A 36 14.78 0.95 -8.97
C PHE A 36 16.16 0.88 -8.29
N SER A 37 16.37 1.75 -7.31
CA SER A 37 17.62 1.84 -6.56
C SER A 37 17.32 2.26 -5.12
N SER A 38 18.33 2.12 -4.26
CA SER A 38 18.21 2.57 -2.86
C SER A 38 17.88 4.06 -2.75
N ALA A 39 18.47 4.91 -3.59
CA ALA A 39 18.19 6.35 -3.60
C ALA A 39 16.72 6.65 -3.97
N VAL A 40 16.19 5.94 -4.97
CA VAL A 40 14.77 6.04 -5.37
C VAL A 40 13.86 5.55 -4.25
N ALA A 41 14.22 4.46 -3.57
CA ALA A 41 13.48 3.94 -2.43
C ALA A 41 13.40 4.97 -1.28
N ALA A 42 14.55 5.55 -0.89
CA ALA A 42 14.62 6.57 0.16
C ALA A 42 13.78 7.81 -0.17
N GLU A 43 13.84 8.30 -1.42
CA GLU A 43 13.04 9.45 -1.85
C GLU A 43 11.54 9.18 -1.76
N LEU A 44 11.10 8.03 -2.28
CA LEU A 44 9.69 7.65 -2.25
C LEU A 44 9.18 7.53 -0.81
N VAL A 45 9.96 6.88 0.05
CA VAL A 45 9.62 6.63 1.45
C VAL A 45 9.58 7.93 2.28
N ARG A 46 10.41 8.92 1.94
CA ARG A 46 10.45 10.23 2.63
C ARG A 46 9.13 10.99 2.53
N THR A 47 8.40 10.82 1.42
CA THR A 47 7.12 11.51 1.16
C THR A 47 5.92 10.90 1.88
N LEU A 48 6.07 9.71 2.47
CA LEU A 48 4.97 8.97 3.06
C LEU A 48 4.66 9.46 4.48
N SER A 49 3.36 9.56 4.79
CA SER A 49 2.89 9.73 6.16
C SER A 49 3.12 8.46 7.00
N ARG A 50 3.07 8.57 8.34
CA ARG A 50 3.17 7.40 9.25
C ARG A 50 2.19 6.28 8.92
N ARG A 51 0.96 6.63 8.50
CA ARG A 51 -0.07 5.63 8.17
C ARG A 51 0.26 4.92 6.86
N GLU A 52 0.75 5.66 5.87
CA GLU A 52 1.16 5.10 4.58
C GLU A 52 2.43 4.27 4.71
N LEU A 53 3.39 4.68 5.54
CA LEU A 53 4.57 3.87 5.88
C LEU A 53 4.18 2.53 6.50
N ALA A 54 3.29 2.57 7.50
CA ALA A 54 2.82 1.36 8.16
C ALA A 54 2.04 0.44 7.20
N HIS A 55 1.34 1.00 6.21
CA HIS A 55 0.65 0.23 5.18
C HIS A 55 1.63 -0.33 4.13
N ALA A 56 2.53 0.50 3.62
CA ALA A 56 3.53 0.14 2.61
C ALA A 56 4.50 -0.93 3.11
N TRP A 57 4.94 -0.86 4.37
CA TRP A 57 5.76 -1.90 4.98
C TRP A 57 5.04 -3.24 4.98
N ALA A 58 3.76 -3.21 5.32
CA ALA A 58 2.89 -4.37 5.44
C ALA A 58 2.68 -5.06 4.09
N GLU A 59 2.28 -4.29 3.07
CA GLU A 59 2.12 -4.76 1.69
C GLU A 59 3.45 -5.24 1.08
N THR A 60 4.57 -4.55 1.34
CA THR A 60 5.91 -4.98 0.87
C THR A 60 6.29 -6.34 1.48
N CYS A 61 5.98 -6.57 2.76
CA CYS A 61 6.21 -7.87 3.38
C CYS A 61 5.32 -8.97 2.78
N ALA A 62 4.03 -8.68 2.55
CA ALA A 62 3.12 -9.63 1.91
C ALA A 62 3.56 -9.96 0.46
N GLU A 63 4.07 -8.98 -0.26
CA GLU A 63 4.60 -9.17 -1.62
C GLU A 63 5.84 -10.07 -1.63
N LEU A 64 6.73 -9.92 -0.64
CA LEU A 64 7.92 -10.77 -0.49
C LEU A 64 7.62 -12.25 -0.23
N GLU A 65 6.44 -12.58 0.29
CA GLU A 65 5.96 -13.96 0.47
C GLU A 65 5.55 -14.63 -0.86
N GLN A 66 5.34 -13.85 -1.93
CA GLN A 66 4.98 -14.37 -3.25
C GLN A 66 6.20 -14.88 -4.04
N PRO A 67 5.99 -15.76 -5.04
CA PRO A 67 7.04 -16.13 -5.98
C PRO A 67 7.38 -14.94 -6.89
N LEU A 68 8.52 -14.31 -6.62
CA LEU A 68 9.02 -13.14 -7.34
C LEU A 68 10.35 -13.45 -8.05
N PRO A 69 10.64 -12.79 -9.19
CA PRO A 69 11.98 -12.80 -9.77
C PRO A 69 13.01 -12.25 -8.78
N ASP A 70 14.22 -12.81 -8.76
CA ASP A 70 15.27 -12.44 -7.80
C ASP A 70 15.57 -10.95 -7.76
N ARG A 71 15.59 -10.29 -8.93
CA ARG A 71 15.79 -8.85 -9.04
C ARG A 71 14.67 -8.06 -8.35
N THR A 72 13.42 -8.44 -8.57
CA THR A 72 12.25 -7.79 -7.95
C THR A 72 12.24 -8.03 -6.44
N ARG A 73 12.57 -9.27 -6.02
CA ARG A 73 12.71 -9.60 -4.60
C ARG A 73 13.79 -8.74 -3.94
N PHE A 74 14.96 -8.58 -4.56
CA PHE A 74 16.02 -7.72 -4.08
C PHE A 74 15.56 -6.26 -3.93
N HIS A 75 14.86 -5.72 -4.94
CA HIS A 75 14.30 -4.36 -4.87
C HIS A 75 13.28 -4.19 -3.73
N LEU A 76 12.40 -5.17 -3.52
CA LEU A 76 11.42 -5.13 -2.43
C LEU A 76 12.07 -5.24 -1.06
N VAL A 77 13.17 -6.00 -0.93
CA VAL A 77 13.98 -6.03 0.29
C VAL A 77 14.59 -4.65 0.55
N LEU A 78 15.21 -4.01 -0.45
CA LEU A 78 15.72 -2.65 -0.31
C LEU A 78 14.63 -1.65 0.11
N LEU A 79 13.44 -1.73 -0.50
CA LEU A 79 12.30 -0.90 -0.14
C LEU A 79 11.88 -1.12 1.31
N ARG A 80 11.82 -2.38 1.76
CA ARG A 80 11.45 -2.75 3.13
C ARG A 80 12.42 -2.18 4.15
N GLU A 81 13.72 -2.26 3.90
CA GLU A 81 14.74 -1.68 4.79
C GLU A 81 14.57 -0.14 4.87
N GLN A 82 14.40 0.54 3.74
CA GLN A 82 14.16 2.00 3.74
C GLN A 82 12.87 2.39 4.47
N LEU A 83 11.80 1.59 4.33
CA LEU A 83 10.56 1.79 5.09
C LEU A 83 10.78 1.62 6.59
N LEU A 84 11.68 0.72 7.01
CA LEU A 84 12.04 0.47 8.41
C LEU A 84 12.95 1.58 8.99
N ASP A 85 13.90 2.08 8.20
CA ASP A 85 14.75 3.21 8.61
C ASP A 85 13.88 4.46 8.86
N ARG A 86 13.01 4.80 7.88
CA ARG A 86 12.12 5.96 7.99
C ARG A 86 11.13 5.82 9.14
N ALA A 87 10.70 4.60 9.39
CA ALA A 87 9.84 4.22 10.49
C ALA A 87 10.46 4.53 11.85
N GLU A 88 11.73 4.16 12.03
CA GLU A 88 12.50 4.41 13.26
C GLU A 88 12.75 5.91 13.47
N GLU A 89 13.09 6.65 12.40
CA GLU A 89 13.23 8.12 12.45
C GLU A 89 11.96 8.81 12.96
N LEU A 90 10.78 8.32 12.55
CA LEU A 90 9.49 8.86 12.96
C LEU A 90 9.06 8.39 14.36
N GLY A 91 9.85 7.56 15.03
CA GLY A 91 9.67 7.12 16.42
C GLY A 91 9.09 5.72 16.60
N PRO A 92 9.25 5.10 17.79
CA PRO A 92 9.22 3.63 17.99
C PRO A 92 7.84 2.95 17.99
N ARG A 93 6.77 3.61 17.52
CA ARG A 93 5.37 3.15 17.72
C ARG A 93 4.53 2.69 16.50
N PRO A 94 4.88 2.82 15.20
CA PRO A 94 3.88 2.54 14.15
C PRO A 94 3.67 1.06 13.78
N PHE A 95 4.64 0.17 13.95
CA PHE A 95 4.64 -1.11 13.21
C PHE A 95 4.05 -2.31 13.96
N ARG A 96 3.92 -2.24 15.29
CA ARG A 96 3.45 -3.38 16.09
C ARG A 96 2.01 -3.82 15.75
N ARG A 97 1.08 -2.90 15.52
CA ARG A 97 -0.34 -3.26 15.32
C ARG A 97 -0.64 -3.76 13.90
N SER A 98 -0.01 -3.16 12.88
CA SER A 98 -0.23 -3.52 11.48
C SER A 98 0.38 -4.88 11.14
N ALA A 99 1.62 -5.13 11.59
CA ALA A 99 2.29 -6.42 11.41
C ALA A 99 1.54 -7.57 12.09
N ILE A 100 1.07 -7.40 13.34
CA ILE A 100 0.29 -8.42 14.05
C ILE A 100 -1.06 -8.69 13.36
N ARG A 101 -1.72 -7.66 12.83
CA ARG A 101 -3.02 -7.80 12.18
C ARG A 101 -2.90 -8.49 10.81
N GLN A 102 -1.83 -8.24 10.05
CA GLN A 102 -1.58 -8.92 8.78
C GLN A 102 -1.07 -10.36 8.96
N LEU A 103 -0.16 -10.62 9.91
CA LEU A 103 0.25 -12.00 10.26
C LEU A 103 -0.95 -12.88 10.63
N ARG A 104 -1.96 -12.30 11.28
CA ARG A 104 -3.22 -13.01 11.59
C ARG A 104 -4.13 -13.24 10.38
N ARG A 105 -4.06 -12.41 9.34
CA ARG A 105 -4.83 -12.59 8.10
C ARG A 105 -4.22 -13.66 7.21
N HIS A 106 -2.89 -13.71 7.11
CA HIS A 106 -2.19 -14.71 6.29
C HIS A 106 -2.06 -16.09 6.95
N ARG A 107 -2.19 -16.19 8.28
CA ARG A 107 -2.22 -17.48 9.00
C ARG A 107 -3.61 -18.13 9.14
N ARG A 108 -4.66 -17.63 8.48
CA ARG A 108 -5.89 -18.42 8.37
C ARG A 108 -5.72 -19.39 7.20
N PRO A 109 -5.52 -20.71 7.45
CA PRO A 109 -5.66 -21.68 6.37
C PRO A 109 -7.09 -21.58 5.85
N ALA A 110 -7.24 -21.48 4.53
CA ALA A 110 -8.51 -21.71 3.89
C ALA A 110 -8.93 -23.15 4.24
N GLY A 111 -10.00 -23.27 5.05
CA GLY A 111 -10.67 -24.53 5.29
C GLY A 111 -11.52 -24.94 4.10
#